data_AF-A0A7W7JYN5-F1
#
_entry.id   AF-A0A7W7JYN5-F1
#
_cell.length_a   1.000
_cell.length_b   1.000
_cell.length_c   1.000
_cell.angle_alpha   90.00
_cell.angle_beta   90.00
_cell.angle_gamma   90.00
#
_symmetry.space_group_name_H-M   'P 1'
#
loop_
_entity.id
_entity.type
_entity.pdbx_description
1 polymer ?
#
loop_
_entity_poly.entity_id
_entity_poly.type
_entity_poly.pdbx_seq_one_letter_code
_entity_poly.pdbx_strand_id
1 'polypeptide(L)'
;MGIETETLTRANVAWLLGMSDSWVRDRMQAGDLPRPGCTAEEYVEAFLAFKLRKFEDAEADGTLDLQAERARLAKEQADEKAMDNAERRREIASLPNMTAAVVGLISLVVGKLSQVPAQVAKGDHKLRVKIETAISDALEELSLTRVEKAMGGGLDEEESPSEKE
;
A
#
# COMPACT_ATOMS: atom_id res chain seq x y z
N MET A 1 -10.30 17.54 65.28
CA MET A 1 -11.20 18.02 64.22
C MET A 1 -11.46 16.80 63.35
N GLY A 2 -12.59 16.12 63.55
CA GLY A 2 -12.89 14.91 62.78
C GLY A 2 -13.15 15.34 61.34
N ILE A 3 -12.38 14.80 60.39
CA ILE A 3 -12.72 14.94 58.99
C ILE A 3 -13.99 14.09 58.83
N GLU A 4 -15.13 14.73 58.60
CA GLU A 4 -16.35 14.03 58.24
C GLU A 4 -16.07 13.30 56.93
N THR A 5 -15.81 12.00 57.01
CA THR A 5 -15.65 11.14 55.85
C THR A 5 -17.03 10.86 55.29
N GLU A 6 -17.49 11.76 54.42
CA GLU A 6 -18.74 11.60 53.71
C GLU A 6 -18.68 10.32 52.86
N THR A 7 -19.55 9.37 53.17
CA THR A 7 -19.64 8.12 52.42
C THR A 7 -20.26 8.42 51.07
N LEU A 8 -19.54 8.10 49.99
CA LEU A 8 -19.98 8.49 48.66
C LEU A 8 -20.95 7.48 48.06
N THR A 9 -22.04 7.99 47.49
CA THR A 9 -22.90 7.21 46.59
C THR A 9 -22.17 6.94 45.28
N ARG A 10 -22.59 5.90 44.54
CA ARG A 10 -21.99 5.57 43.24
C ARG A 10 -22.02 6.72 42.24
N ALA A 11 -23.09 7.52 42.24
CA ALA A 11 -23.21 8.70 41.40
C ALA A 11 -22.15 9.76 41.76
N ASN A 12 -21.89 9.97 43.05
CA ASN A 12 -20.85 10.89 43.50
C ASN A 12 -19.45 10.37 43.15
N VAL A 13 -19.23 9.06 43.20
CA VAL A 13 -17.97 8.42 42.75
C VAL A 13 -17.78 8.60 41.24
N ALA A 14 -18.84 8.43 40.44
CA ALA A 14 -18.80 8.65 39.00
C ALA A 14 -18.42 10.10 38.66
N TRP A 15 -19.00 11.06 39.36
CA TRP A 15 -18.63 12.46 39.25
C TRP A 15 -17.18 12.72 39.68
N LEU A 16 -16.76 12.19 40.83
CA LEU A 16 -15.40 12.35 41.37
C LEU A 16 -14.32 11.85 40.41
N LEU A 17 -14.54 10.68 39.79
CA LEU A 17 -13.59 10.05 38.88
C LEU A 17 -13.71 10.56 37.43
N GLY A 18 -14.72 11.38 37.13
CA GLY A 18 -15.00 11.85 35.77
C GLY A 18 -15.43 10.73 34.80
N MET A 19 -16.12 9.71 35.30
CA MET A 19 -16.53 8.51 34.54
C MET A 19 -18.06 8.34 34.54
N SER A 20 -18.59 7.50 33.65
CA SER A 20 -20.02 7.19 33.65
C SER A 20 -20.42 6.28 34.82
N ASP A 21 -21.67 6.39 35.31
CA ASP A 21 -22.19 5.51 36.38
C ASP A 21 -22.15 4.02 35.99
N SER A 22 -22.39 3.72 34.70
CA SER A 22 -22.27 2.37 34.16
C SER A 22 -20.83 1.85 34.27
N TRP A 23 -19.84 2.67 33.91
CA TRP A 23 -18.44 2.29 33.99
C TRP A 23 -18.01 2.03 35.44
N VAL A 24 -18.42 2.90 36.37
CA VAL A 24 -18.11 2.73 37.81
C VAL A 24 -18.73 1.44 38.34
N ARG A 25 -19.99 1.18 38.01
CA ARG A 25 -20.68 -0.07 38.40
C ARG A 25 -19.92 -1.29 37.87
N ASP A 26 -19.54 -1.29 36.60
CA ASP A 26 -18.87 -2.42 35.97
C ASP A 26 -17.47 -2.66 36.59
N ARG A 27 -16.75 -1.58 36.96
CA ARG A 27 -15.47 -1.69 37.71
C ARG A 27 -15.64 -2.17 39.14
N MET A 28 -16.69 -1.73 39.84
CA MET A 28 -17.02 -2.26 41.16
C MET A 28 -17.38 -3.76 41.11
N GLN A 29 -18.03 -4.22 40.04
CA GLN A 29 -18.32 -5.65 39.83
C GLN A 29 -17.07 -6.46 39.51
N ALA A 30 -16.16 -5.90 38.72
CA ALA A 30 -14.87 -6.50 38.40
C ALA A 30 -13.92 -6.57 39.62
N GLY A 31 -14.21 -5.83 40.68
CA GLY A 31 -13.38 -5.76 41.89
C GLY A 31 -12.28 -4.70 41.83
N ASP A 32 -12.25 -3.89 40.77
CA ASP A 32 -11.25 -2.82 40.58
C ASP A 32 -11.53 -1.58 41.42
N LEU A 33 -12.79 -1.38 41.85
CA LEU A 33 -13.21 -0.27 42.71
C LEU A 33 -13.97 -0.77 43.95
N PRO A 34 -13.84 -0.10 45.11
CA PRO A 34 -14.59 -0.44 46.33
C PRO A 34 -16.10 -0.34 46.16
N ARG A 35 -16.88 -1.09 46.95
CA ARG A 35 -18.35 -0.98 46.96
C ARG A 35 -18.81 0.33 47.60
N PRO A 36 -20.02 0.84 47.27
CA PRO A 36 -20.55 2.08 47.84
C PRO A 36 -20.52 2.08 49.37
N GLY A 37 -20.12 3.21 49.95
CA GLY A 37 -19.94 3.35 51.41
C GLY A 37 -18.50 3.65 51.84
N CYS A 38 -17.54 3.63 50.92
CA CYS A 38 -16.17 4.07 51.14
C CYS A 38 -16.02 5.60 51.01
N THR A 39 -14.89 6.09 51.48
CA THR A 39 -14.48 7.50 51.43
C THR A 39 -13.97 7.90 50.05
N ALA A 40 -13.95 9.20 49.77
CA ALA A 40 -13.42 9.74 48.51
C ALA A 40 -11.96 9.31 48.25
N GLU A 41 -11.13 9.29 49.30
CA GLU A 41 -9.71 8.96 49.21
C GLU A 41 -9.51 7.51 48.76
N GLU A 42 -10.24 6.57 49.36
CA GLU A 42 -10.19 5.14 49.00
C GLU A 42 -10.60 4.90 47.55
N TYR A 43 -11.56 5.67 47.03
CA TYR A 43 -11.96 5.59 45.63
C TYR A 43 -10.90 6.12 44.66
N VAL A 44 -10.24 7.23 45.01
CA VAL A 44 -9.17 7.81 44.19
C VAL A 44 -7.95 6.88 44.20
N GLU A 45 -7.58 6.35 45.37
CA GLU A 45 -6.45 5.42 45.49
C GLU A 45 -6.68 4.14 44.66
N ALA A 46 -7.86 3.53 44.78
CA ALA A 46 -8.21 2.36 43.98
C ALA A 46 -8.23 2.67 42.47
N PHE A 47 -8.72 3.84 42.07
CA PHE A 47 -8.71 4.27 40.68
C PHE A 47 -7.29 4.46 40.13
N LEU A 48 -6.39 5.07 40.91
CA LEU A 48 -5.00 5.26 40.53
C LEU A 48 -4.27 3.92 40.42
N ALA A 49 -4.47 3.01 41.38
CA ALA A 49 -3.90 1.67 41.35
C ALA A 49 -4.39 0.89 40.11
N PHE A 50 -5.68 0.95 39.80
CA PHE A 50 -6.25 0.35 38.59
C PHE A 50 -5.62 0.91 37.31
N LYS A 51 -5.50 2.24 37.22
CA LYS A 51 -4.91 2.90 36.04
C LYS A 51 -3.44 2.53 35.87
N LEU A 52 -2.67 2.56 36.96
CA LEU A 52 -1.25 2.26 36.92
C LEU A 52 -1.00 0.81 36.48
N ARG A 53 -1.72 -0.15 37.08
CA ARG A 53 -1.65 -1.55 36.66
C ARG A 53 -1.99 -1.73 35.18
N LYS A 54 -3.02 -1.03 34.68
CA LYS A 54 -3.37 -1.09 33.25
C LYS A 54 -2.26 -0.54 32.35
N PHE A 55 -1.53 0.50 32.79
CA PHE A 55 -0.39 1.02 32.04
C PHE A 55 0.79 0.05 32.07
N GLU A 56 1.10 -0.53 33.23
CA GLU A 56 2.14 -1.55 33.39
C GLU A 56 1.84 -2.81 32.56
N ASP A 57 0.59 -3.28 32.57
CA ASP A 57 0.15 -4.41 31.75
C ASP A 57 0.26 -4.09 30.26
N ALA A 58 -0.05 -2.86 29.83
CA ALA A 58 0.08 -2.43 28.44
C ALA A 58 1.54 -2.24 27.98
N GLU A 59 2.45 -1.91 28.90
CA GLU A 59 3.89 -1.88 28.67
C GLU A 59 4.47 -3.29 28.55
N ALA A 60 4.01 -4.22 29.41
CA ALA A 60 4.42 -5.62 29.39
C ALA A 60 3.87 -6.38 28.16
N ASP A 61 2.66 -6.08 27.70
CA ASP A 61 2.02 -6.70 26.53
C ASP A 61 2.52 -6.12 25.18
N GLY A 62 3.52 -5.22 25.22
CA GLY A 62 4.14 -4.64 24.02
C GLY A 62 3.25 -3.68 23.24
N THR A 63 2.10 -3.28 23.78
CA THR A 63 1.18 -2.33 23.11
C THR A 63 1.74 -0.90 23.05
N LEU A 64 2.80 -0.62 23.83
CA LEU A 64 3.59 0.61 23.77
C LEU A 64 4.70 0.57 22.70
N ASP A 65 4.68 -0.39 21.78
CA ASP A 65 5.61 -0.46 20.63
C ASP A 65 5.28 0.54 19.50
N LEU A 66 4.58 1.64 19.83
CA LEU A 66 4.34 2.76 18.91
C LEU A 66 5.65 3.35 18.38
N GLN A 67 6.75 3.22 19.12
CA GLN A 67 8.05 3.69 18.67
C GLN A 67 8.69 2.77 17.62
N ALA A 68 8.66 1.43 17.76
CA ALA A 68 9.19 0.58 16.69
C ALA A 68 8.25 0.53 15.49
N GLU A 69 6.93 0.62 15.69
CA GLU A 69 5.98 0.71 14.57
C GLU A 69 6.19 2.00 13.77
N ARG A 70 6.40 3.15 14.45
CA ARG A 70 6.80 4.41 13.79
C ARG A 70 8.15 4.31 13.09
N ALA A 71 9.12 3.60 13.67
CA ALA A 71 10.43 3.39 13.05
C ALA A 71 10.33 2.52 11.79
N ARG A 72 9.49 1.47 11.81
CA ARG A 72 9.21 0.63 10.64
C ARG A 72 8.49 1.42 9.54
N LEU A 73 7.45 2.17 9.90
CA LEU A 73 6.73 3.03 8.96
C LEU A 73 7.63 4.13 8.36
N ALA A 74 8.51 4.74 9.16
CA ALA A 74 9.46 5.72 8.65
C ALA A 74 10.46 5.11 7.65
N LYS A 75 10.86 3.86 7.87
CA LYS A 75 11.71 3.12 6.92
C LYS A 75 10.96 2.83 5.62
N GLU A 76 9.74 2.33 5.70
CA GLU A 76 8.89 2.06 4.52
C GLU A 76 8.61 3.36 3.72
N GLN A 77 8.32 4.47 4.40
CA GLN A 77 8.14 5.78 3.76
C GLN A 77 9.43 6.35 3.15
N ALA A 78 10.60 6.06 3.74
CA ALA A 78 11.88 6.46 3.18
C ALA A 78 12.19 5.70 1.88
N ASP A 79 11.86 4.41 1.83
CA ASP A 79 12.04 3.57 0.65
C ASP A 79 11.09 4.00 -0.49
N GLU A 80 9.81 4.25 -0.18
CA GLU A 80 8.84 4.77 -1.16
C GLU A 80 9.31 6.10 -1.77
N LYS A 81 9.76 7.03 -0.92
CA LYS A 81 10.24 8.34 -1.38
C LYS A 81 11.56 8.25 -2.15
N ALA A 82 12.40 7.27 -1.86
CA ALA A 82 13.60 7.00 -2.63
C ALA A 82 13.24 6.51 -4.04
N MET A 83 12.25 5.63 -4.16
CA MET A 83 11.73 5.16 -5.46
C MET A 83 11.08 6.30 -6.27
N ASP A 84 10.23 7.11 -5.65
CA ASP A 84 9.60 8.29 -6.30
C ASP A 84 10.64 9.28 -6.83
N ASN A 85 11.72 9.50 -6.07
CA ASN A 85 12.81 10.37 -6.50
C ASN A 85 13.59 9.77 -7.67
N ALA A 86 13.82 8.46 -7.69
CA ALA A 86 14.47 7.76 -8.80
C ALA A 86 13.60 7.80 -10.07
N GLU A 87 12.28 7.65 -9.95
CA GLU A 87 11.32 7.80 -11.04
C GLU A 87 11.33 9.24 -11.59
N ARG A 88 11.26 10.25 -10.71
CA ARG A 88 11.33 11.67 -11.11
C ARG A 88 12.66 12.06 -11.75
N ARG A 89 13.77 11.43 -11.34
CA ARG A 89 15.10 11.60 -11.96
C ARG A 89 15.26 10.87 -13.29
N ARG A 90 14.24 10.12 -13.75
CA ARG A 90 14.29 9.29 -14.96
C ARG A 90 15.36 8.19 -14.89
N GLU A 91 15.79 7.81 -13.70
CA GLU A 91 16.74 6.71 -13.48
C GLU A 91 16.06 5.34 -13.62
N ILE A 92 14.72 5.30 -13.52
CA ILE A 92 13.88 4.13 -13.75
C ILE A 92 12.83 4.49 -14.81
N ALA A 93 12.94 3.91 -16.00
CA ALA A 93 11.88 4.00 -16.99
C ALA A 93 10.90 2.83 -16.76
N SER A 94 9.66 3.14 -16.43
CA SER A 94 8.60 2.13 -16.31
C SER A 94 8.43 1.40 -17.64
N LEU A 95 8.68 0.07 -17.66
CA LEU A 95 8.59 -0.81 -18.83
C LEU A 95 7.28 -0.60 -19.65
N PRO A 96 6.11 -0.44 -19.00
CA PRO A 96 4.85 -0.10 -19.68
C PRO A 96 4.92 1.17 -20.53
N ASN A 97 5.59 2.22 -20.04
CA ASN A 97 5.66 3.50 -20.74
C ASN A 97 6.57 3.44 -21.98
N MET A 98 7.67 2.69 -21.90
CA MET A 98 8.53 2.46 -23.06
C MET A 98 7.80 1.65 -24.14
N THR A 99 7.06 0.62 -23.73
CA THR A 99 6.29 -0.22 -24.66
C THR A 99 5.21 0.60 -25.35
N ALA A 100 4.44 1.40 -24.60
CA ALA A 100 3.42 2.27 -25.17
C ALA A 100 4.00 3.30 -26.14
N ALA A 101 5.15 3.90 -25.82
CA ALA A 101 5.83 4.86 -26.69
C ALA A 101 6.30 4.21 -28.00
N VAL A 102 6.91 3.02 -27.93
CA VAL A 102 7.37 2.28 -29.10
C VAL A 102 6.20 1.83 -29.98
N VAL A 103 5.13 1.30 -29.37
CA VAL A 103 3.91 0.92 -30.10
C VAL A 103 3.30 2.14 -30.79
N GLY A 104 3.17 3.28 -30.09
CA GLY A 104 2.65 4.51 -30.66
C GLY A 104 3.46 5.00 -31.87
N LEU A 105 4.81 4.94 -31.78
CA LEU A 105 5.68 5.30 -32.89
C LEU A 105 5.49 4.38 -34.10
N ILE A 106 5.42 3.06 -33.88
CA ILE A 106 5.21 2.08 -34.95
C ILE A 106 3.85 2.32 -35.62
N SER A 107 2.79 2.51 -34.84
CA SER A 107 1.45 2.80 -35.38
C SER A 107 1.43 4.07 -36.23
N LEU A 108 2.18 5.11 -35.83
CA LEU A 108 2.32 6.34 -36.63
C LEU A 108 3.01 6.07 -37.97
N VAL A 109 4.10 5.29 -37.96
CA VAL A 109 4.85 4.93 -39.17
C VAL A 109 3.96 4.12 -40.12
N VAL A 110 3.25 3.10 -39.61
CA VAL A 110 2.31 2.29 -40.41
C VAL A 110 1.24 3.20 -41.03
N GLY A 111 0.61 4.07 -40.25
CA GLY A 111 -0.39 5.01 -40.76
C GLY A 111 0.14 5.94 -41.85
N LYS A 112 1.40 6.38 -41.75
CA LYS A 112 2.05 7.18 -42.80
C LYS A 112 2.33 6.36 -44.06
N LEU A 113 2.84 5.15 -43.92
CA LEU A 113 3.09 4.25 -45.06
C LEU A 113 1.78 3.91 -45.80
N SER A 114 0.69 3.63 -45.09
CA SER A 114 -0.63 3.39 -45.70
C SER A 114 -1.19 4.58 -46.49
N GLN A 115 -0.72 5.81 -46.24
CA GLN A 115 -1.12 7.00 -47.00
C GLN A 115 -0.32 7.19 -48.30
N VAL A 116 0.84 6.56 -48.44
CA VAL A 116 1.74 6.71 -49.60
C VAL A 116 1.06 6.35 -50.93
N PRO A 117 0.29 5.25 -51.07
CA PRO A 117 -0.36 4.91 -52.33
C PRO A 117 -1.29 6.01 -52.85
N ALA A 118 -2.02 6.67 -51.95
CA ALA A 118 -2.94 7.76 -52.31
C ALA A 118 -2.18 9.03 -52.76
N GLN A 119 -1.02 9.31 -52.15
CA GLN A 119 -0.21 10.50 -52.48
C GLN A 119 0.57 10.34 -53.79
N VAL A 120 1.08 9.14 -54.06
CA VAL A 120 1.96 8.89 -55.21
C VAL A 120 1.16 8.56 -56.47
N ALA A 121 0.04 7.85 -56.36
CA ALA A 121 -0.68 7.36 -57.53
C ALA A 121 -1.40 8.47 -58.32
N LYS A 122 -1.68 9.64 -57.72
CA LYS A 122 -2.30 10.81 -58.38
C LYS A 122 -3.48 10.49 -59.32
N GLY A 123 -4.27 9.45 -58.99
CA GLY A 123 -5.43 9.00 -59.78
C GLY A 123 -5.23 7.71 -60.60
N ASP A 124 -4.00 7.19 -60.72
CA ASP A 124 -3.74 5.88 -61.34
C ASP A 124 -4.11 4.74 -60.38
N HIS A 125 -5.25 4.12 -60.63
CA HIS A 125 -5.75 3.02 -59.80
C HIS A 125 -4.83 1.80 -59.81
N LYS A 126 -4.22 1.45 -60.96
CA LYS A 126 -3.35 0.27 -61.05
C LYS A 126 -2.04 0.49 -60.28
N LEU A 127 -1.48 1.69 -60.36
CA LEU A 127 -0.29 2.05 -59.60
C LEU A 127 -0.58 2.08 -58.10
N ARG A 128 -1.73 2.63 -57.70
CA ARG A 128 -2.17 2.63 -56.29
C ARG A 128 -2.23 1.23 -55.71
N VAL A 129 -2.92 0.31 -56.40
CA VAL A 129 -3.08 -1.08 -55.94
C VAL A 129 -1.71 -1.77 -55.83
N LYS A 130 -0.81 -1.57 -56.79
CA LYS A 130 0.55 -2.16 -56.72
C LYS A 130 1.34 -1.68 -55.50
N ILE A 131 1.30 -0.38 -55.20
CA ILE A 131 2.00 0.19 -54.04
C ILE A 131 1.35 -0.29 -52.73
N GLU A 132 0.02 -0.36 -52.69
CA GLU A 132 -0.74 -0.82 -51.51
C GLU A 132 -0.45 -2.29 -51.19
N THR A 133 -0.39 -3.15 -52.21
CA THR A 133 0.02 -4.55 -52.04
C THR A 133 1.46 -4.64 -51.53
N ALA A 134 2.41 -3.95 -52.17
CA ALA A 134 3.81 -4.01 -51.76
C ALA A 134 4.05 -3.51 -50.31
N ILE A 135 3.32 -2.49 -49.87
CA ILE A 135 3.40 -1.99 -48.48
C ILE A 135 2.77 -3.00 -47.52
N SER A 136 1.63 -3.58 -47.88
CA SER A 136 0.95 -4.59 -47.04
C SER A 136 1.82 -5.83 -46.85
N ASP A 137 2.40 -6.35 -47.92
CA ASP A 137 3.29 -7.52 -47.90
C ASP A 137 4.51 -7.27 -46.99
N ALA A 138 5.14 -6.09 -47.12
CA ALA A 138 6.29 -5.73 -46.29
C ALA A 138 5.93 -5.57 -44.80
N LEU A 139 4.74 -5.03 -44.49
CA LEU A 139 4.25 -4.92 -43.12
C LEU A 139 3.89 -6.28 -42.52
N GLU A 140 3.34 -7.19 -43.33
CA GLU A 140 3.02 -8.55 -42.93
C GLU A 140 4.28 -9.37 -42.64
N GLU A 141 5.31 -9.27 -43.49
CA GLU A 141 6.62 -9.90 -43.27
C GLU A 141 7.26 -9.43 -41.96
N LEU A 142 7.23 -8.12 -41.68
CA LEU A 142 7.73 -7.54 -40.43
C LEU A 142 6.92 -7.98 -39.20
N SER A 143 5.63 -8.25 -39.37
CA SER A 143 4.78 -8.78 -38.30
C SER A 143 5.10 -10.25 -38.01
N LEU A 144 5.28 -11.08 -39.04
CA LEU A 144 5.58 -12.51 -38.92
C LEU A 144 6.97 -12.76 -38.33
N THR A 145 8.00 -12.07 -38.81
CA THR A 145 9.37 -12.17 -38.24
C THR A 145 9.42 -11.80 -36.75
N ARG A 146 8.54 -10.89 -36.31
CA ARG A 146 8.44 -10.53 -34.88
C ARG A 146 7.78 -11.64 -34.06
N VAL A 147 6.76 -12.32 -34.58
CA VAL A 147 6.09 -13.43 -33.90
C VAL A 147 7.04 -14.62 -33.77
N GLU A 148 7.77 -14.97 -34.82
CA GLU A 148 8.75 -16.06 -34.79
C GLU A 148 9.89 -15.80 -33.80
N LYS A 149 10.42 -14.57 -33.76
CA LYS A 149 11.46 -14.19 -32.80
C LYS A 149 10.96 -14.13 -31.35
N ALA A 150 9.68 -13.79 -31.13
CA ALA A 150 9.07 -13.79 -29.80
C ALA A 150 8.75 -15.22 -29.31
N MET A 151 8.39 -16.14 -30.21
CA MET A 151 8.16 -17.55 -29.86
C MET A 151 9.45 -18.38 -29.75
N GLY A 152 10.53 -17.98 -30.44
CA GLY A 152 11.86 -18.63 -30.34
C GLY A 152 12.71 -18.21 -29.13
N GLY A 153 12.16 -17.46 -28.18
CA GLY A 153 12.86 -16.95 -26.99
C GLY A 153 12.36 -17.54 -25.66
N GLY A 154 11.66 -18.67 -25.69
CA GLY A 154 11.14 -19.34 -24.50
C GLY A 154 12.04 -20.50 -24.07
N LEU A 155 12.77 -20.29 -22.96
CA LEU A 155 13.16 -21.33 -22.00
C LEU A 155 13.92 -22.54 -22.57
N ASP A 156 15.24 -22.43 -22.72
CA ASP A 156 16.13 -23.58 -22.60
C ASP A 156 17.49 -23.10 -22.08
N GLU A 157 17.65 -23.16 -20.76
CA GLU A 157 18.81 -23.69 -20.04
C GLU A 157 18.53 -23.48 -18.54
N GLU A 158 17.68 -24.36 -17.98
CA GLU A 158 17.81 -24.69 -16.57
C GLU A 158 19.22 -25.27 -16.38
N GLU A 159 20.10 -24.47 -15.77
CA GLU A 159 21.39 -24.91 -15.29
C GLU A 159 21.14 -25.99 -14.21
N SER A 160 21.13 -27.24 -14.65
CA SER A 160 21.05 -28.41 -13.77
C SER A 160 22.27 -28.40 -12.85
N PRO A 161 22.11 -28.47 -11.51
CA PRO A 161 23.26 -28.59 -10.64
C PRO A 161 23.99 -29.90 -10.96
N SER A 162 25.25 -29.76 -11.37
CA SER A 162 26.15 -30.83 -11.75
C SER A 162 26.34 -31.84 -10.61
N GLU A 163 25.84 -33.06 -10.77
CA GLU A 163 26.39 -34.26 -10.12
C GLU A 163 27.54 -34.79 -10.98
N LYS A 164 28.79 -34.59 -10.52
CA LYS A 164 29.99 -35.46 -10.60
C LYS A 164 30.98 -34.87 -9.57
N GLU A 165 31.57 -35.57 -8.61
CA GLU A 165 32.11 -36.95 -8.50
C GLU A 165 32.06 -37.41 -7.03
#